data_AF-A0A259NA81-F1
#
_entry.id   AF-A0A259NA81-F1
#
_cell.length_a   1.000
_cell.length_b   1.000
_cell.length_c   1.000
_cell.angle_alpha   90.00
_cell.angle_beta   90.00
_cell.angle_gamma   90.00
#
_symmetry.space_group_name_H-M   'P 1'
#
loop_
_entity.id
_entity.type
_entity.pdbx_description
1 polymer ?
#
loop_
_entity_poly.entity_id
_entity_poly.type
_entity_poly.pdbx_seq_one_letter_code
_entity_poly.pdbx_strand_id
1 'polypeptide(L)'
;MKHLIAVLLTAFPLTSFAQLAQANQIPGEVKVTQILKATKEWDGSPLPPYPPKNPEITILRYEIPPGIRLPMHKHPVINAGVVLQGQLTVTAKDGKQLILNEGDSIVELVDKWHY
;
A
#
# COMPACT_ATOMS: atom_id res chain seq x y z
N MET A 1 -2.14 70.53 -42.94
CA MET A 1 -2.63 69.15 -42.81
C MET A 1 -1.75 68.47 -41.77
N LYS A 2 -2.29 68.29 -40.57
CA LYS A 2 -1.58 67.85 -39.37
C LYS A 2 -1.81 66.35 -39.23
N HIS A 3 -0.77 65.53 -39.32
CA HIS A 3 -0.87 64.12 -38.92
C HIS A 3 0.13 63.88 -37.79
N LEU A 4 -0.39 63.93 -36.56
CA LEU A 4 0.28 63.40 -35.37
C LEU A 4 0.30 61.87 -35.49
N ILE A 5 1.50 61.29 -35.41
CA ILE A 5 1.70 59.85 -35.24
C ILE A 5 1.55 59.56 -33.75
N ALA A 6 0.46 58.91 -33.36
CA ALA A 6 0.28 58.36 -32.02
C ALA A 6 0.97 56.99 -31.94
N VAL A 7 2.05 56.90 -31.18
CA VAL A 7 2.69 55.62 -30.85
C VAL A 7 1.89 54.98 -29.72
N LEU A 8 1.14 53.93 -30.06
CA LEU A 8 0.40 53.10 -29.12
C LEU A 8 1.39 52.12 -28.47
N LEU A 9 1.82 52.37 -27.23
CA LEU A 9 2.56 51.38 -26.44
C LEU A 9 1.58 50.30 -25.99
N THR A 10 1.62 49.12 -26.61
CA THR A 10 0.92 47.92 -26.12
C THR A 10 1.78 47.27 -25.03
N ALA A 11 1.38 47.44 -23.77
CA ALA A 11 1.98 46.73 -22.65
C ALA A 11 1.57 45.23 -22.71
N PHE A 12 2.56 44.36 -22.84
CA PHE A 12 2.42 42.90 -22.72
C PHE A 12 1.96 42.53 -21.29
N PRO A 13 0.91 41.72 -21.10
CA PRO A 13 0.61 41.19 -19.78
C PRO A 13 1.65 40.13 -19.39
N LEU A 14 2.31 40.33 -18.24
CA LEU A 14 3.05 39.28 -17.56
C LEU A 14 2.07 38.15 -17.23
N THR A 15 2.17 37.04 -17.95
CA THR A 15 1.53 35.79 -17.56
C THR A 15 2.38 35.16 -16.47
N SER A 16 2.02 35.42 -15.21
CA SER A 16 2.57 34.66 -14.09
C SER A 16 2.18 33.20 -14.25
N PHE A 17 3.16 32.35 -14.53
CA PHE A 17 3.02 30.90 -14.40
C PHE A 17 2.58 30.61 -12.96
N ALA A 18 1.33 30.19 -12.80
CA ALA A 18 0.89 29.58 -11.55
C ALA A 18 1.66 28.26 -11.40
N GLN A 19 2.61 28.24 -10.47
CA GLN A 19 3.23 27.01 -9.99
C GLN A 19 2.10 26.14 -9.42
N LEU A 20 1.69 25.12 -10.14
CA LEU A 20 0.85 24.06 -9.58
C LEU A 20 1.69 23.36 -8.52
N ALA A 21 1.54 23.79 -7.27
CA ALA A 21 1.89 22.96 -6.14
C ALA A 21 1.06 21.68 -6.28
N GLN A 22 1.69 20.59 -6.74
CA GLN A 22 1.12 19.26 -6.58
C GLN A 22 0.94 19.07 -5.08
N ALA A 23 -0.31 19.14 -4.65
CA ALA A 23 -0.69 18.79 -3.30
C ALA A 23 -0.21 17.35 -3.07
N ASN A 24 0.84 17.17 -2.26
CA ASN A 24 1.18 15.89 -1.66
C ASN A 24 -0.09 15.43 -0.94
N GLN A 25 -0.87 14.57 -1.59
CA GLN A 25 -2.02 13.94 -0.97
C GLN A 25 -1.45 13.08 0.15
N ILE A 26 -1.75 13.46 1.39
CA ILE A 26 -1.47 12.64 2.57
C ILE A 26 -2.24 11.33 2.33
N PRO A 27 -1.57 10.16 2.28
CA PRO A 27 -2.16 9.03 1.60
C PRO A 27 -3.18 8.34 2.49
N GLY A 28 -4.15 7.67 1.86
CA GLY A 28 -5.27 7.03 2.56
C GLY A 28 -4.85 6.05 3.66
N GLU A 29 -5.77 5.77 4.56
CA GLU A 29 -5.58 4.78 5.62
C GLU A 29 -5.50 3.36 5.05
N VAL A 30 -4.65 2.52 5.65
CA VAL A 30 -4.64 1.08 5.34
C VAL A 30 -5.93 0.47 5.87
N LYS A 31 -6.73 -0.13 4.97
CA LYS A 31 -7.92 -0.84 5.37
C LYS A 31 -7.60 -2.32 5.57
N VAL A 32 -8.12 -2.89 6.64
CA VAL A 32 -7.99 -4.32 6.95
C VAL A 32 -9.38 -4.90 7.14
N THR A 33 -9.73 -5.87 6.31
CA THR A 33 -11.00 -6.61 6.42
C THR A 33 -10.72 -8.05 6.80
N GLN A 34 -11.29 -8.52 7.90
CA GLN A 34 -11.27 -9.95 8.25
C GLN A 34 -12.33 -10.68 7.43
N ILE A 35 -11.88 -11.50 6.47
CA ILE A 35 -12.75 -12.33 5.63
C ILE A 35 -13.16 -13.59 6.38
N LEU A 36 -12.21 -14.23 7.05
CA LEU A 36 -12.42 -15.49 7.76
C LEU A 36 -11.70 -15.44 9.11
N LYS A 37 -12.32 -16.04 10.12
CA LYS A 37 -11.69 -16.46 11.36
C LYS A 37 -12.36 -17.75 11.81
N ALA A 38 -11.64 -18.87 11.78
CA ALA A 38 -12.22 -20.19 11.95
C ALA A 38 -11.32 -21.12 12.74
N THR A 39 -11.93 -21.88 13.65
CA THR A 39 -11.33 -23.01 14.38
C THR A 39 -11.92 -24.36 13.93
N LYS A 40 -12.80 -24.33 12.93
CA LYS A 40 -13.49 -25.47 12.35
C LYS A 40 -13.29 -25.50 10.84
N GLU A 41 -13.29 -26.71 10.30
CA GLU A 41 -13.43 -27.00 8.88
C GLU A 41 -14.82 -26.58 8.37
N TRP A 42 -14.98 -26.56 7.05
CA TRP A 42 -16.21 -26.06 6.42
C TRP A 42 -17.44 -26.96 6.71
N ASP A 43 -17.22 -28.22 7.06
CA ASP A 43 -18.25 -29.19 7.46
C ASP A 43 -18.61 -29.12 8.96
N GLY A 44 -17.91 -28.27 9.72
CA GLY A 44 -18.09 -28.08 11.16
C GLY A 44 -17.17 -28.93 12.05
N SER A 45 -16.36 -29.82 11.47
CA SER A 45 -15.33 -30.58 12.18
C SER A 45 -14.26 -29.64 12.77
N PRO A 46 -13.67 -29.92 13.94
CA PRO A 46 -12.54 -29.12 14.44
C PRO A 46 -11.34 -29.18 13.50
N LEU A 47 -10.60 -28.09 13.37
CA LEU A 47 -9.33 -28.13 12.63
C LEU A 47 -8.34 -29.12 13.27
N PRO A 48 -7.53 -29.83 12.48
CA PRO A 48 -6.50 -30.72 13.01
C PRO A 48 -5.46 -29.91 13.80
N PRO A 49 -4.86 -30.46 14.87
CA PRO A 49 -3.85 -29.75 15.65
C PRO A 49 -2.69 -29.25 14.78
N TYR A 50 -2.31 -27.97 14.98
CA TYR A 50 -1.09 -27.41 14.41
C TYR A 50 -0.06 -27.31 15.54
N PRO A 51 1.00 -28.14 15.54
CA PRO A 51 1.64 -28.53 16.79
C PRO A 51 2.23 -27.37 17.61
N PRO A 52 2.02 -27.33 18.94
CA PRO A 52 1.19 -28.19 19.78
C PRO A 52 -0.14 -27.53 20.23
N LYS A 53 -0.85 -26.80 19.36
CA LYS A 53 -2.05 -26.03 19.73
C LYS A 53 -3.24 -26.29 18.81
N ASN A 54 -4.44 -25.98 19.31
CA ASN A 54 -5.64 -25.86 18.46
C ASN A 54 -5.44 -24.65 17.53
N PRO A 55 -5.43 -24.84 16.20
CA PRO A 55 -5.21 -23.74 15.29
C PRO A 55 -6.46 -22.87 15.15
N GLU A 56 -6.22 -21.65 14.72
CA GLU A 56 -7.22 -20.73 14.20
C GLU A 56 -6.70 -20.20 12.87
N ILE A 57 -7.47 -20.38 11.80
CA ILE A 57 -7.15 -19.84 10.48
C ILE A 57 -7.86 -18.51 10.33
N THR A 58 -7.08 -17.47 10.00
CA THR A 58 -7.60 -16.14 9.71
C THR A 58 -7.23 -15.75 8.28
N ILE A 59 -8.20 -15.22 7.52
CA ILE A 59 -7.95 -14.62 6.21
C ILE A 59 -8.25 -13.13 6.32
N LEU A 60 -7.26 -12.31 6.00
CA LEU A 60 -7.38 -10.86 5.99
C LEU A 60 -7.22 -10.35 4.56
N ARG A 61 -7.98 -9.31 4.20
CA ARG A 61 -7.77 -8.50 3.01
C ARG A 61 -7.24 -7.15 3.44
N TYR A 62 -6.08 -6.80 2.90
CA TYR A 62 -5.48 -5.49 3.07
C TYR A 62 -5.70 -4.65 1.81
N GLU A 63 -6.02 -3.38 2.01
CA GLU A 63 -5.95 -2.35 0.96
C GLU A 63 -4.95 -1.30 1.45
N ILE A 64 -3.78 -1.27 0.81
CA ILE A 64 -2.67 -0.38 1.16
C ILE A 64 -2.55 0.65 0.03
N PRO A 65 -2.81 1.94 0.30
CA PRO A 65 -2.65 2.97 -0.72
C PRO A 65 -1.18 3.11 -1.17
N PRO A 66 -0.94 3.50 -2.43
CA PRO A 66 0.42 3.72 -2.92
C PRO A 66 1.22 4.69 -2.04
N GLY A 67 2.48 4.35 -1.78
CA GLY A 67 3.38 5.17 -0.95
C GLY A 67 3.18 5.02 0.57
N ILE A 68 2.19 4.24 1.03
CA ILE A 68 2.05 3.90 2.44
C ILE A 68 2.99 2.77 2.82
N ARG A 69 3.63 2.93 3.98
CA ARG A 69 4.47 1.94 4.62
C ARG A 69 3.85 1.51 5.95
N LEU A 70 3.74 0.20 6.17
CA LEU A 70 3.32 -0.30 7.47
C LEU A 70 4.42 -0.07 8.54
N PRO A 71 4.05 0.06 9.83
CA PRO A 71 5.05 0.02 10.88
C PRO A 71 5.86 -1.28 10.82
N MET A 72 7.14 -1.22 11.22
CA MET A 72 7.96 -2.42 11.36
C MET A 72 7.29 -3.41 12.32
N HIS A 73 7.09 -4.65 11.88
CA HIS A 73 6.36 -5.68 12.62
C HIS A 73 6.99 -7.07 12.41
N LYS A 74 6.46 -8.06 13.13
CA LYS A 74 6.80 -9.48 12.97
C LYS A 74 5.61 -10.36 13.33
N HIS A 75 5.57 -11.57 12.82
CA HIS A 75 4.52 -12.55 13.12
C HIS A 75 5.10 -13.74 13.88
N PRO A 76 4.52 -14.17 15.01
CA PRO A 76 4.97 -15.36 15.75
C PRO A 76 4.47 -16.68 15.14
N VAL A 77 3.80 -16.61 13.99
CA VAL A 77 3.16 -17.74 13.31
C VAL A 77 3.40 -17.63 11.81
N ILE A 78 3.26 -18.75 11.10
CA ILE A 78 3.33 -18.78 9.64
C ILE A 78 2.14 -18.03 9.05
N ASN A 79 2.42 -17.17 8.09
CA ASN A 79 1.45 -16.44 7.29
C ASN A 79 1.84 -16.52 5.81
N ALA A 80 0.84 -16.54 4.95
CA ALA A 80 0.99 -16.49 3.52
C ALA A 80 0.01 -15.49 2.92
N GLY A 81 0.35 -14.94 1.76
CA GLY A 81 -0.46 -13.94 1.07
C GLY A 81 -0.32 -14.01 -0.44
N VAL A 82 -1.27 -13.39 -1.14
CA VAL A 82 -1.26 -13.19 -2.59
C VAL A 82 -1.57 -11.73 -2.86
N VAL A 83 -0.81 -11.10 -3.75
CA VAL A 83 -1.10 -9.74 -4.21
C VAL A 83 -2.23 -9.80 -5.22
N LEU A 84 -3.42 -9.32 -4.81
CA LEU A 84 -4.60 -9.33 -5.69
C LEU A 84 -4.57 -8.22 -6.76
N GLN A 85 -3.92 -7.09 -6.45
CA GLN A 85 -3.80 -5.96 -7.37
C GLN A 85 -2.61 -5.08 -6.97
N GLY A 86 -1.90 -4.55 -7.95
CA GLY A 86 -0.80 -3.59 -7.76
C GLY A 86 0.55 -4.23 -7.47
N GLN A 87 1.42 -3.53 -6.74
CA GLN A 87 2.76 -3.99 -6.38
C GLN A 87 3.02 -3.74 -4.90
N LEU A 88 3.61 -4.73 -4.22
CA LEU A 88 4.01 -4.65 -2.82
C LEU A 88 5.52 -4.87 -2.71
N THR A 89 6.18 -4.03 -1.91
CA THR A 89 7.57 -4.22 -1.54
C THR A 89 7.64 -4.54 -0.05
N VAL A 90 8.17 -5.72 0.28
CA VAL A 90 8.46 -6.13 1.66
C VAL A 90 9.93 -5.89 1.94
N THR A 91 10.24 -5.18 3.01
CA THR A 91 11.63 -4.91 3.42
C THR A 91 11.92 -5.53 4.78
N ALA A 92 12.86 -6.48 4.82
CA ALA A 92 13.35 -7.04 6.07
C ALA A 92 14.26 -6.04 6.81
N LYS A 93 14.41 -6.21 8.13
CA LYS A 93 15.26 -5.34 8.97
C LYS A 93 16.73 -5.26 8.51
N ASP A 94 17.25 -6.31 7.85
CA ASP A 94 18.60 -6.32 7.29
C ASP A 94 18.72 -5.61 5.93
N GLY A 95 17.62 -5.02 5.44
CA GLY A 95 17.56 -4.26 4.19
C GLY A 95 17.25 -5.10 2.96
N LYS A 96 17.12 -6.44 3.08
CA LYS A 96 16.68 -7.28 1.96
C LYS A 96 15.25 -6.93 1.58
N GLN A 97 15.01 -6.90 0.27
CA GLN A 97 13.71 -6.56 -0.29
C GLN A 97 13.18 -7.70 -1.14
N LEU A 98 11.87 -7.89 -1.05
CA LEU A 98 11.08 -8.72 -1.95
C LEU A 98 10.04 -7.82 -2.62
N ILE A 99 10.05 -7.77 -3.95
CA ILE A 99 9.06 -7.04 -4.75
C ILE A 99 8.08 -8.07 -5.32
N LEU A 100 6.79 -7.87 -5.07
CA LEU A 100 5.69 -8.72 -5.48
C LEU A 100 4.76 -7.93 -6.40
N ASN A 101 4.46 -8.47 -7.57
CA ASN A 101 3.49 -7.94 -8.52
C ASN A 101 2.13 -8.62 -8.34
N GLU A 102 1.12 -8.12 -9.03
CA GLU A 102 -0.20 -8.74 -9.10
C GLU A 102 -0.11 -10.23 -9.50
N GLY A 103 -0.76 -11.08 -8.71
CA GLY A 103 -0.74 -12.54 -8.85
C GLY A 103 0.40 -13.23 -8.10
N ASP A 104 1.44 -12.51 -7.66
CA ASP A 104 2.53 -13.11 -6.90
C ASP A 104 2.07 -13.52 -5.50
N SER A 105 2.67 -14.59 -4.98
CA SER A 105 2.41 -15.12 -3.64
C SER A 105 3.65 -15.05 -2.76
N ILE A 106 3.43 -15.00 -1.44
CA ILE A 106 4.48 -14.94 -0.44
C ILE A 106 4.16 -15.89 0.71
N VAL A 107 5.19 -16.58 1.23
CA VAL A 107 5.22 -17.07 2.60
C VAL A 107 6.08 -16.08 3.37
N GLU A 108 5.52 -15.44 4.40
CA GLU A 108 6.23 -14.37 5.10
C GLU A 108 7.28 -14.91 6.09
N LEU A 109 8.10 -14.00 6.61
CA LEU A 109 9.09 -14.21 7.62
C LEU A 109 8.45 -14.48 8.99
N VAL A 110 8.70 -15.69 9.50
CA VAL A 110 8.36 -16.06 10.88
C VAL A 110 9.36 -15.43 11.84
N ASP A 111 8.83 -14.72 12.84
CA ASP A 111 9.56 -14.12 13.96
C ASP A 111 10.70 -13.13 13.59
N LYS A 112 10.68 -12.60 12.36
CA LYS A 112 11.66 -11.60 11.90
C LYS A 112 10.97 -10.28 11.57
N TRP A 113 11.67 -9.19 11.85
CA TRP A 113 11.20 -7.83 11.63
C TRP A 113 11.21 -7.46 10.14
N HIS A 114 10.08 -6.93 9.66
CA HIS A 114 9.88 -6.42 8.31
C HIS A 114 8.81 -5.32 8.28
N TYR A 115 8.66 -4.66 7.14
CA TYR A 115 7.52 -3.81 6.81
C TYR A 115 7.13 -3.92 5.34
#